data_AF-K8WKZ8-F1
#
_entry.id   AF-K8WKZ8-F1
#
_cell.length_a   1.000
_cell.length_b   1.000
_cell.length_c   1.000
_cell.angle_alpha   90.00
_cell.angle_beta   90.00
_cell.angle_gamma   90.00
#
_symmetry.space_group_name_H-M   'P 1'
#
loop_
_entity.id
_entity.type
_entity.pdbx_description
1 polymer ?
#
loop_
_entity_poly.entity_id
_entity_poly.type
_entity_poly.pdbx_seq_one_letter_code
_entity_poly.pdbx_strand_id
1 'polypeptide(L)' 'MEQQSKREYWAAILEQQRQSNLGIKQFCSEQNISYQTFHYWSKKLTQSEPETRV' A
#
# COMPACT_ATOMS: atom_id res chain seq x y z
N MET A 1 18.45 -8.93 3.25
CA MET A 1 17.14 -9.46 3.70
C MET A 1 16.08 -8.35 3.69
N GLU A 2 16.01 -7.48 2.66
CA GLU A 2 15.26 -6.20 2.79
C GLU A 2 14.01 -6.04 1.91
N GLN A 3 13.76 -6.93 0.95
CA GLN A 3 12.68 -6.72 -0.03
C GLN A 3 11.33 -7.29 0.44
N GLN A 4 11.33 -8.36 1.23
CA GLN A 4 10.12 -8.98 1.80
C GLN A 4 9.47 -8.02 2.82
N SER A 5 10.28 -7.47 3.72
CA SER A 5 9.83 -6.56 4.79
C SER A 5 9.16 -5.30 4.27
N LYS A 6 9.55 -4.78 3.09
CA LYS A 6 8.87 -3.64 2.48
C LYS A 6 7.46 -4.00 2.01
N ARG A 7 7.26 -5.15 1.37
CA ARG A 7 5.92 -5.57 0.93
C ARG A 7 4.99 -5.76 2.12
N GLU A 8 5.47 -6.41 3.17
CA GLU A 8 4.73 -6.64 4.42
C GLU A 8 4.39 -5.32 5.12
N TYR A 9 5.35 -4.39 5.20
CA TYR A 9 5.10 -3.05 5.72
C TYR A 9 4.00 -2.33 4.96
N TRP A 10 4.05 -2.31 3.63
CA TRP A 10 3.03 -1.64 2.82
C TRP A 10 1.67 -2.35 2.85
N ALA A 11 1.65 -3.68 2.98
CA ALA A 11 0.41 -4.43 3.19
C ALA A 11 -0.25 -4.05 4.52
N ALA A 12 0.54 -3.95 5.61
CA ALA A 12 0.05 -3.49 6.90
C ALA A 12 -0.48 -2.05 6.83
N ILE A 13 0.23 -1.15 6.15
CA ILE A 13 -0.22 0.25 5.95
C ILE A 13 -1.57 0.31 5.21
N LEU A 14 -1.76 -0.52 4.16
CA LEU A 14 -3.03 -0.60 3.44
C LEU A 14 -4.16 -1.13 4.33
N GLU A 15 -3.87 -2.13 5.15
CA GLU A 15 -4.84 -2.68 6.10
C GLU A 15 -5.21 -1.66 7.18
N GLN A 16 -4.22 -0.93 7.72
CA GLN A 16 -4.43 0.15 8.67
C GLN A 16 -5.27 1.29 8.07
N GLN A 17 -5.06 1.63 6.79
CA GLN A 17 -5.92 2.60 6.09
C GLN A 17 -7.37 2.09 6.06
N ARG A 18 -7.57 0.82 5.69
CA ARG A 18 -8.90 0.20 5.59
C ARG A 18 -9.60 0.16 6.95
N GLN A 19 -8.86 -0.14 8.02
CA GLN A 19 -9.39 -0.16 9.39
C GLN A 19 -9.67 1.24 9.93
N SER A 20 -8.86 2.23 9.58
CA SER A 20 -9.02 3.60 10.07
C SER A 20 -10.24 4.32 9.49
N ASN A 21 -10.85 3.82 8.40
CA ASN A 21 -11.92 4.51 7.66
C ASN A 21 -11.55 5.94 7.20
N LEU A 22 -10.25 6.29 7.26
CA LEU A 22 -9.74 7.59 6.84
C LEU A 22 -9.57 7.61 5.32
N GLY A 23 -9.90 8.73 4.70
CA GLY A 23 -9.60 8.93 3.28
C GLY A 23 -8.09 8.86 3.03
N ILE A 24 -7.70 8.32 1.87
CA ILE A 24 -6.28 8.06 1.52
C ILE A 24 -5.40 9.30 1.74
N LYS A 25 -5.86 10.50 1.36
CA LYS A 25 -5.12 11.75 1.57
C LYS A 25 -4.85 12.03 3.04
N GLN A 26 -5.85 11.86 3.88
CA GLN A 26 -5.77 12.15 5.31
C GLN A 26 -4.85 11.15 6.01
N PHE A 27 -5.00 9.86 5.68
CA PHE A 27 -4.11 8.81 6.16
C PHE A 27 -2.66 9.00 5.70
N CYS A 28 -2.44 9.38 4.43
CA CYS A 28 -1.11 9.70 3.90
C CYS A 28 -0.46 10.86 4.66
N SER A 29 -1.22 11.92 4.98
CA SER A 29 -0.71 13.03 5.78
C SER A 29 -0.33 12.61 7.20
N GLU A 30 -1.19 11.83 7.89
CA GLU A 30 -0.94 11.35 9.26
C GLU A 30 0.27 10.42 9.35
N GLN A 31 0.41 9.51 8.39
CA GLN A 31 1.52 8.54 8.36
C GLN A 31 2.80 9.12 7.72
N ASN A 32 2.81 10.40 7.34
CA ASN A 32 3.90 11.05 6.60
C ASN A 32 4.29 10.30 5.31
N ILE A 33 3.28 9.73 4.64
CA ILE A 33 3.43 8.97 3.41
C ILE A 33 3.08 9.85 2.22
N SER A 34 3.91 9.79 1.18
CA SER A 34 3.55 10.38 -0.11
C SER A 34 2.41 9.61 -0.76
N TYR A 35 1.36 10.32 -1.18
CA TYR A 35 0.22 9.77 -1.91
C TYR A 35 0.64 8.92 -3.11
N GLN A 36 1.68 9.37 -3.82
CA GLN A 36 2.27 8.67 -4.98
C GLN A 36 2.82 7.29 -4.58
N THR A 37 3.53 7.23 -3.46
CA THR A 37 4.12 6.01 -2.92
C THR A 37 3.02 5.05 -2.47
N PHE A 38 1.98 5.55 -1.81
CA PHE A 38 0.82 4.75 -1.41
C PHE A 38 0.15 4.11 -2.64
N HIS A 39 -0.15 4.90 -3.67
CA HIS A 39 -0.76 4.38 -4.90
C HIS A 39 0.12 3.37 -5.62
N TYR A 40 1.43 3.62 -5.68
CA TYR A 40 2.40 2.69 -6.27
C TYR A 40 2.38 1.33 -5.56
N TRP A 41 2.46 1.33 -4.23
CA TRP A 41 2.46 0.08 -3.47
C TRP A 41 1.10 -0.61 -3.44
N SER A 42 0.01 0.15 -3.40
CA SER A 42 -1.34 -0.38 -3.57
C SER A 42 -1.43 -1.16 -4.89
N LYS A 43 -1.10 -0.53 -6.02
CA LYS A 43 -1.11 -1.18 -7.33
C LYS A 43 -0.15 -2.37 -7.39
N LYS A 44 1.06 -2.23 -6.84
CA LYS A 44 2.09 -3.27 -6.87
C LYS A 44 1.71 -4.51 -6.03
N LEU A 45 1.01 -4.30 -4.91
CA LEU A 45 0.54 -5.39 -4.05
C LEU A 45 -0.70 -6.07 -4.65
N THR A 46 -1.60 -5.32 -5.28
CA THR A 46 -2.76 -5.88 -6.00
C THR A 46 -2.36 -6.59 -7.30
N GLN A 47 -1.38 -6.08 -8.04
CA GLN A 47 -0.90 -6.67 -9.31
C GLN A 47 0.12 -7.80 -9.11
N SER A 48 0.41 -8.20 -7.87
CA SER A 48 1.26 -9.37 -7.59
C SER A 48 0.50 -10.70 -7.67
N GLU A 49 -0.80 -10.69 -7.96
CA GLU A 49 -1.42 -11.81 -8.68
C GLU A 49 -0.95 -11.73 -10.13
N PRO A 50 -0.29 -12.78 -10.66
CA PRO A 50 0.14 -12.75 -12.05
C PRO A 50 -1.08 -12.48 -12.91
N GLU A 51 -1.03 -11.36 -13.62
CA GLU A 51 -1.86 -11.12 -14.79
C GLU A 51 -1.58 -12.31 -15.72
N THR A 52 -2.42 -13.35 -15.59
CA THR A 52 -2.69 -14.30 -16.66
C THR A 52 -3.19 -13.43 -17.80
N ARG A 53 -2.23 -13.01 -18.62
CA ARG A 53 -2.41 -12.40 -19.92
C ARG A 53 -3.32 -13.34 -20.71
N VAL A 54 -4.61 -12.99 -20.79
CA VAL A 54 -5.58 -13.61 -21.70
C VAL A 54 -5.28 -13.21 -23.14
#